data_AF-A0A9X3I0C0-F1
#
_entry.id   AF-A0A9X3I0C0-F1
#
_cell.length_a   1.000
_cell.length_b   1.000
_cell.length_c   1.000
_cell.angle_alpha   90.00
_cell.angle_beta   90.00
_cell.angle_gamma   90.00
#
_symmetry.space_group_name_H-M   'P 1'
#
loop_
_entity.id
_entity.type
_entity.pdbx_description
1 polymer ?
#
loop_
_entity_poly.entity_id
_entity_poly.type
_entity_poly.pdbx_seq_one_letter_code
_entity_poly.pdbx_strand_id
1 'polypeptide(L)'
;MKKFVILIFSMALMASCGDNEKENLSKEFDELMAQNDSIAQVHSEFQSTHERMKQNHQDLMQQLDTMQVSDSTYYDQMAQNEVIIKKHEGLLAGHKEYMEGHRELKDNFGNLSSSEMKAQISKMKEVHQTMMDEHSSMRSEHEEMMNKHDEIRKNLIDSNSQEM
;
A
#
# COMPACT_ATOMS: atom_id res chain seq x y z
N MET A 1 51.90 53.94 -33.95
CA MET A 1 50.43 53.74 -33.94
C MET A 1 50.12 52.46 -33.19
N LYS A 2 49.55 52.59 -31.98
CA LYS A 2 49.24 51.48 -31.07
C LYS A 2 47.96 50.80 -31.56
N LYS A 3 48.02 49.53 -31.92
CA LYS A 3 46.82 48.74 -32.26
C LYS A 3 46.24 48.17 -30.97
N PHE A 4 45.06 48.64 -30.61
CA PHE A 4 44.24 48.10 -29.54
C PHE A 4 43.80 46.68 -29.94
N VAL A 5 44.32 45.68 -29.23
CA VAL A 5 43.76 44.33 -29.24
C VAL A 5 42.62 44.36 -28.24
N ILE A 6 41.39 44.46 -28.76
CA ILE A 6 40.17 44.38 -27.96
C ILE A 6 39.98 42.92 -27.53
N LEU A 7 39.89 42.77 -26.22
CA LEU A 7 39.61 41.58 -25.45
C LEU A 7 38.10 41.32 -25.55
N ILE A 8 37.68 40.25 -26.25
CA ILE A 8 36.31 39.72 -26.13
C ILE A 8 36.38 38.45 -25.29
N PHE A 9 36.14 38.67 -24.00
CA PHE A 9 35.69 37.66 -23.06
C PHE A 9 34.23 37.34 -23.44
N SER A 10 33.93 36.11 -23.85
CA SER A 10 32.56 35.63 -23.90
C SER A 10 32.53 34.27 -23.25
N MET A 11 32.13 34.37 -21.99
CA MET A 11 31.87 33.36 -21.00
C MET A 11 30.76 32.43 -21.52
N ALA A 12 31.14 31.40 -22.27
CA ALA A 12 30.27 30.27 -22.56
C ALA A 12 30.48 29.21 -21.47
N LEU A 13 29.95 29.48 -20.27
CA LEU A 13 29.78 28.48 -19.23
C LEU A 13 28.31 28.44 -18.84
N MET A 14 27.79 27.21 -18.73
CA MET A 14 26.61 26.81 -17.94
C MET A 14 25.23 26.74 -18.62
N ALA A 15 25.11 26.04 -19.75
CA ALA A 15 23.80 25.58 -20.25
C ALA A 15 23.68 24.05 -20.45
N SER A 16 24.66 23.25 -20.03
CA SER A 16 24.72 21.81 -20.38
C SER A 16 24.65 20.82 -19.21
N CYS A 17 24.38 21.26 -17.97
CA CYS A 17 24.23 20.37 -16.81
C CYS A 17 22.80 20.22 -16.28
N GLY A 18 21.84 21.01 -16.78
CA GLY A 18 20.44 20.99 -16.28
C GLY A 18 19.54 19.96 -16.96
N ASP A 19 19.71 19.74 -18.28
CA ASP A 19 18.80 18.89 -19.05
C ASP A 19 18.94 17.39 -18.68
N ASN A 20 20.15 16.93 -18.41
CA ASN A 20 20.40 15.53 -18.03
C ASN A 20 19.78 15.17 -16.67
N GLU A 21 19.66 16.13 -15.74
CA GLU A 21 19.10 15.86 -14.41
C GLU A 21 17.59 15.63 -14.47
N LYS A 22 16.85 16.56 -15.10
CA LYS A 22 15.40 16.42 -15.23
C LYS A 22 15.01 15.23 -16.10
N GLU A 23 15.79 14.91 -17.13
CA GLU A 23 15.60 13.69 -17.92
C GLU A 23 15.74 12.43 -17.05
N ASN A 24 16.79 12.35 -16.23
CA ASN A 24 16.99 11.22 -15.32
C ASN A 24 15.88 11.11 -14.26
N LEU A 25 15.45 12.23 -13.68
CA LEU A 25 14.33 12.26 -12.72
C LEU A 25 13.02 11.83 -13.39
N SER A 26 12.79 12.19 -14.65
CA SER A 26 11.60 11.76 -15.39
C SER A 26 11.61 10.25 -15.63
N LYS A 27 12.77 9.67 -16.00
CA LYS A 27 12.93 8.22 -16.14
C LYS A 27 12.67 7.49 -14.82
N GLU A 28 13.24 7.98 -13.72
CA GLU A 28 13.02 7.41 -12.39
C GLU A 28 11.54 7.50 -11.97
N PHE A 29 10.86 8.60 -12.28
CA PHE A 29 9.44 8.74 -12.06
C PHE A 29 8.63 7.74 -12.90
N ASP A 30 8.96 7.55 -14.17
CA ASP A 30 8.30 6.56 -15.04
C ASP A 30 8.46 5.12 -14.49
N GLU A 31 9.64 4.78 -13.98
CA GLU A 31 9.88 3.51 -13.30
C GLU A 31 9.00 3.35 -12.05
N LEU A 32 8.88 4.41 -11.24
CA LEU A 32 7.99 4.41 -10.08
C LEU A 32 6.51 4.32 -10.49
N MET A 33 6.09 4.95 -11.58
CA MET A 33 4.72 4.79 -12.08
C MET A 33 4.44 3.35 -12.53
N ALA A 34 5.40 2.68 -13.17
CA ALA A 34 5.27 1.25 -13.50
C ALA A 34 5.20 0.37 -12.24
N GLN A 35 5.96 0.71 -11.19
CA GLN A 35 5.83 0.06 -9.88
C GLN A 35 4.46 0.32 -9.26
N ASN A 36 3.94 1.56 -9.33
CA ASN A 36 2.62 1.92 -8.83
C ASN A 36 1.52 1.09 -9.52
N ASP A 37 1.61 0.88 -10.83
CA ASP A 37 0.67 0.01 -11.56
C ASP A 37 0.75 -1.45 -11.10
N SER A 38 1.96 -1.95 -10.86
CA SER A 38 2.18 -3.30 -10.33
C SER A 38 1.63 -3.46 -8.92
N ILE A 39 1.85 -2.46 -8.05
CA ILE A 39 1.31 -2.40 -6.70
C ILE A 39 -0.22 -2.33 -6.74
N ALA A 40 -0.81 -1.56 -7.66
CA ALA A 40 -2.26 -1.46 -7.82
C ALA A 40 -2.89 -2.81 -8.18
N GLN A 41 -2.24 -3.61 -9.03
CA GLN A 41 -2.71 -4.96 -9.33
C GLN A 41 -2.68 -5.85 -8.08
N VAL A 42 -1.54 -5.93 -7.39
CA VAL A 42 -1.41 -6.73 -6.16
C VAL A 42 -2.38 -6.26 -5.09
N HIS A 43 -2.62 -4.95 -4.98
CA HIS A 43 -3.59 -4.36 -4.07
C HIS A 43 -5.02 -4.81 -4.39
N SER A 44 -5.42 -4.84 -5.66
CA SER A 44 -6.74 -5.33 -6.06
C SER A 44 -6.94 -6.82 -5.74
N GLU A 45 -5.90 -7.63 -5.92
CA GLU A 45 -5.90 -9.05 -5.54
C GLU A 45 -5.98 -9.23 -4.02
N PHE A 46 -5.24 -8.41 -3.27
CA PHE A 46 -5.28 -8.41 -1.81
C PHE A 46 -6.65 -7.99 -1.28
N GLN A 47 -7.27 -6.94 -1.84
CA GLN A 47 -8.61 -6.50 -1.47
C GLN A 47 -9.64 -7.62 -1.67
N SER A 48 -9.54 -8.38 -2.77
CA SER A 48 -10.41 -9.55 -2.99
C SER A 48 -10.20 -10.65 -1.94
N THR A 49 -8.96 -10.83 -1.47
CA THR A 49 -8.64 -11.76 -0.38
C THR A 49 -9.18 -11.26 0.96
N HIS A 50 -9.04 -9.98 1.23
CA HIS A 50 -9.56 -9.32 2.42
C HIS A 50 -11.09 -9.47 2.52
N GLU A 51 -11.83 -9.28 1.42
CA GLU A 51 -13.28 -9.44 1.47
C GLU A 51 -13.73 -10.89 1.70
N ARG A 52 -13.00 -11.87 1.17
CA ARG A 52 -13.26 -13.28 1.50
C ARG A 52 -13.01 -13.57 2.97
N MET A 53 -11.95 -13.00 3.55
CA MET A 53 -11.66 -13.13 4.98
C MET A 53 -12.78 -12.52 5.83
N LYS A 54 -13.24 -11.32 5.47
CA LYS A 54 -14.36 -10.66 6.15
C LYS A 54 -15.65 -11.47 6.09
N GLN A 55 -15.97 -12.04 4.92
CA GLN A 55 -17.13 -12.94 4.78
C GLN A 55 -16.97 -14.18 5.65
N ASN A 56 -15.80 -14.83 5.62
CA ASN A 56 -15.51 -16.00 6.46
C ASN A 56 -15.66 -15.71 7.96
N HIS A 57 -15.23 -14.52 8.40
CA HIS A 57 -15.41 -14.02 9.76
C HIS A 57 -16.89 -13.86 10.13
N GLN A 58 -17.68 -13.22 9.24
CA GLN A 58 -19.12 -13.02 9.44
C GLN A 58 -19.87 -14.36 9.51
N ASP A 59 -19.53 -15.31 8.63
CA ASP A 59 -20.13 -16.64 8.61
C ASP A 59 -19.85 -17.40 9.90
N LEU A 60 -18.61 -17.34 10.42
CA LEU A 60 -18.26 -17.98 11.69
C LEU A 60 -19.00 -17.32 12.86
N MET A 61 -19.13 -16.00 12.85
CA MET A 61 -19.88 -15.29 13.87
C MET A 61 -21.35 -15.73 13.88
N GLN A 62 -21.97 -15.84 12.70
CA GLN A 62 -23.35 -16.33 12.58
C GLN A 62 -23.50 -17.78 13.08
N GLN A 63 -22.51 -18.64 12.85
CA GLN A 63 -22.52 -20.01 13.35
C GLN A 63 -22.48 -20.05 14.89
N LEU A 64 -21.59 -19.27 15.51
CA LEU A 64 -21.51 -19.15 16.96
C LEU A 64 -22.83 -18.67 17.58
N ASP A 65 -23.46 -17.65 16.97
CA ASP A 65 -24.77 -17.14 17.39
C ASP A 65 -25.86 -18.20 17.28
N THR A 66 -25.89 -18.94 16.17
CA THR A 66 -26.90 -19.97 15.89
C THR A 66 -26.77 -21.18 16.83
N MET A 67 -25.53 -21.57 17.14
CA MET A 67 -25.23 -22.67 18.06
C MET A 67 -25.40 -22.27 19.53
N GLN A 68 -25.63 -20.98 19.82
CA GLN A 68 -25.76 -20.43 21.18
C GLN A 68 -24.60 -20.87 22.09
N VAL A 69 -23.38 -20.79 21.57
CA VAL A 69 -22.18 -21.25 22.27
C VAL A 69 -22.02 -20.46 23.56
N SER A 70 -21.86 -21.16 24.68
CA SER A 70 -21.78 -20.55 26.02
C SER A 70 -20.39 -20.04 26.38
N ASP A 71 -19.35 -20.51 25.67
CA ASP A 71 -17.99 -20.02 25.85
C ASP A 71 -17.84 -18.61 25.26
N SER A 72 -17.77 -17.62 26.15
CA SER A 72 -17.64 -16.21 25.77
C SER A 72 -16.30 -15.87 25.11
N THR A 73 -15.27 -16.70 25.28
CA THR A 73 -13.93 -16.43 24.74
C THR A 73 -13.92 -16.40 23.20
N TYR A 74 -14.82 -17.13 22.55
CA TYR A 74 -14.98 -17.06 21.09
C TYR A 74 -15.49 -15.69 20.64
N TYR A 75 -16.43 -15.08 21.36
CA TYR A 75 -16.94 -13.74 21.04
C TYR A 75 -15.90 -12.64 21.30
N ASP A 76 -15.00 -12.84 22.26
CA ASP A 76 -13.87 -11.92 22.47
C ASP A 76 -12.87 -12.00 21.32
N GLN A 77 -12.53 -13.21 20.85
CA GLN A 77 -11.66 -13.43 19.68
C GLN A 77 -12.29 -12.90 18.39
N MET A 78 -13.56 -13.28 18.15
CA MET A 78 -14.65 -12.42 17.65
C MET A 78 -14.31 -10.97 17.36
N ALA A 79 -14.53 -10.16 18.39
CA ALA A 79 -14.40 -8.73 18.39
C ALA A 79 -12.97 -8.24 18.08
N GLN A 80 -11.94 -8.96 18.54
CA GLN A 80 -10.54 -8.60 18.24
C GLN A 80 -10.25 -8.67 16.73
N ASN A 81 -10.72 -9.74 16.08
CA ASN A 81 -10.55 -9.92 14.64
C ASN A 81 -11.34 -8.86 13.85
N GLU A 82 -12.54 -8.48 14.30
CA GLU A 82 -13.34 -7.40 13.69
C GLU A 82 -12.62 -6.04 13.74
N VAL A 83 -11.90 -5.73 14.83
CA VAL A 83 -11.08 -4.51 14.93
C VAL A 83 -9.94 -4.54 13.91
N ILE A 84 -9.29 -5.69 13.73
CA ILE A 84 -8.21 -5.86 12.74
C ILE A 84 -8.76 -5.69 11.32
N ILE A 85 -9.92 -6.28 11.00
CA ILE A 85 -10.58 -6.13 9.70
C ILE A 85 -10.83 -4.65 9.40
N LYS A 86 -11.43 -3.89 10.34
CA LYS A 86 -11.69 -2.45 10.15
C LYS A 86 -10.42 -1.62 9.98
N LYS A 87 -9.35 -1.97 10.70
CA LYS A 87 -8.04 -1.35 10.52
C LYS A 87 -7.54 -1.56 9.09
N HIS A 88 -7.64 -2.79 8.55
CA HIS A 88 -7.24 -3.09 7.17
C HIS A 88 -8.07 -2.31 6.16
N GLU A 89 -9.39 -2.22 6.34
CA GLU A 89 -10.26 -1.42 5.45
C GLU A 89 -9.79 0.03 5.33
N GLY A 90 -9.41 0.64 6.46
CA GLY A 90 -8.85 2.00 6.49
C GLY A 90 -7.52 2.12 5.74
N LEU A 91 -6.60 1.16 5.95
CA LEU A 91 -5.32 1.13 5.23
C LEU A 91 -5.52 0.96 3.72
N LEU A 92 -6.43 0.06 3.31
CA LEU A 92 -6.70 -0.20 1.90
C LEU A 92 -7.32 1.02 1.21
N ALA A 93 -8.21 1.74 1.89
CA ALA A 93 -8.74 3.01 1.39
C ALA A 93 -7.63 4.06 1.21
N GLY A 94 -6.75 4.23 2.20
CA GLY A 94 -5.63 5.18 2.11
C GLY A 94 -4.64 4.83 1.00
N HIS A 95 -4.35 3.54 0.79
CA HIS A 95 -3.56 3.05 -0.34
C HIS A 95 -4.13 3.49 -1.69
N LYS A 96 -5.45 3.39 -1.85
CA LYS A 96 -6.13 3.82 -3.08
C LYS A 96 -5.97 5.32 -3.32
N GLU A 97 -6.05 6.13 -2.27
CA GLU A 97 -5.82 7.58 -2.37
C GLU A 97 -4.39 7.90 -2.79
N TYR A 98 -3.38 7.21 -2.24
CA TYR A 98 -1.99 7.37 -2.67
C TYR A 98 -1.79 7.02 -4.15
N MET A 99 -2.32 5.88 -4.59
CA MET A 99 -2.21 5.45 -5.99
C MET A 99 -2.88 6.42 -6.96
N GLU A 100 -4.02 7.02 -6.56
CA GLU A 100 -4.68 8.04 -7.37
C GLU A 100 -3.88 9.36 -7.38
N GLY A 101 -3.35 9.79 -6.23
CA GLY A 101 -2.49 10.96 -6.16
C GLY A 101 -1.24 10.85 -7.03
N HIS A 102 -0.65 9.65 -7.16
CA HIS A 102 0.44 9.42 -8.11
C HIS A 102 0.01 9.55 -9.58
N ARG A 103 -1.21 9.12 -9.93
CA ARG A 103 -1.76 9.32 -11.29
C ARG A 103 -1.99 10.79 -11.59
N GLU A 104 -2.54 11.55 -10.64
CA GLU A 104 -2.75 13.00 -10.78
C GLU A 104 -1.41 13.75 -10.90
N LEU A 105 -0.39 13.33 -10.15
CA LEU A 105 0.95 13.93 -10.20
C LEU A 105 1.58 13.82 -11.59
N LYS A 106 1.33 12.72 -12.31
CA LYS A 106 1.92 12.43 -13.63
C LYS A 106 1.72 13.56 -14.63
N ASP A 107 0.55 14.19 -14.64
CA ASP A 107 0.20 15.22 -15.61
C ASP A 107 1.01 16.51 -15.42
N ASN A 108 1.49 16.77 -14.21
CA ASN A 108 2.23 18.00 -13.86
C ASN A 108 3.69 17.77 -13.50
N PHE A 109 4.15 16.52 -13.39
CA PHE A 109 5.48 16.18 -12.90
C PHE A 109 6.61 16.86 -13.70
N GLY A 110 6.49 16.91 -15.04
CA GLY A 110 7.49 17.54 -15.91
C GLY A 110 7.59 19.07 -15.76
N ASN A 111 6.56 19.71 -15.20
CA ASN A 111 6.52 21.16 -14.97
C ASN A 111 7.19 21.57 -13.65
N LEU A 112 7.52 20.61 -12.79
CA LEU A 112 8.16 20.85 -11.50
C LEU A 112 9.63 21.28 -11.65
N SER A 113 10.14 21.98 -10.63
CA SER A 113 11.59 22.17 -10.47
C SER A 113 12.29 20.84 -10.15
N SER A 114 13.59 20.72 -10.43
CA SER A 114 14.35 19.50 -10.11
C SER A 114 14.28 19.15 -8.61
N SER A 115 14.23 20.15 -7.73
CA SER A 115 14.05 19.95 -6.28
C SER A 115 12.69 19.38 -5.92
N GLU A 116 11.62 19.87 -6.55
CA GLU A 116 10.27 19.35 -6.32
C GLU A 116 10.12 17.93 -6.87
N MET A 117 10.66 17.65 -8.07
CA MET A 117 10.69 16.31 -8.65
C MET A 117 11.37 15.30 -7.72
N LYS A 118 12.54 15.66 -7.17
CA LYS A 118 13.26 14.81 -6.19
C LYS A 118 12.43 14.56 -4.93
N ALA A 119 11.77 15.60 -4.40
CA ALA A 119 10.94 15.48 -3.22
C ALA A 119 9.75 14.52 -3.47
N GLN A 120 9.10 14.65 -4.63
CA GLN A 120 8.01 13.78 -5.05
C GLN A 120 8.47 12.34 -5.24
N ILE A 121 9.57 12.11 -5.97
CA ILE A 121 10.18 10.77 -6.13
C ILE A 121 10.49 10.13 -4.78
N SER A 122 11.11 10.88 -3.87
CA SER A 122 11.41 10.40 -2.52
C SER A 122 10.15 9.99 -1.76
N LYS A 123 9.07 10.78 -1.90
CA LYS A 123 7.80 10.49 -1.25
C LYS A 123 7.12 9.26 -1.84
N MET A 124 7.12 9.11 -3.17
CA MET A 124 6.58 7.93 -3.84
C MET A 124 7.28 6.65 -3.38
N LYS A 125 8.62 6.66 -3.28
CA LYS A 125 9.39 5.52 -2.76
C LYS A 125 9.02 5.16 -1.33
N GLU A 126 8.89 6.16 -0.46
CA GLU A 126 8.47 5.95 0.93
C GLU A 126 7.07 5.32 0.97
N VAL A 127 6.12 5.87 0.21
CA VAL A 127 4.75 5.35 0.13
C VAL A 127 4.73 3.92 -0.38
N HIS A 128 5.45 3.60 -1.46
CA HIS A 128 5.52 2.23 -1.99
C HIS A 128 6.08 1.25 -0.95
N GLN A 129 7.15 1.64 -0.24
CA GLN A 129 7.73 0.81 0.82
C GLN A 129 6.72 0.59 1.97
N THR A 130 6.06 1.65 2.43
CA THR A 130 5.01 1.56 3.46
C THR A 130 3.88 0.63 3.03
N MET A 131 3.39 0.74 1.79
CA MET A 131 2.33 -0.13 1.28
C MET A 131 2.76 -1.60 1.27
N MET A 132 4.00 -1.89 0.87
CA MET A 132 4.55 -3.25 0.87
C MET A 132 4.64 -3.83 2.29
N ASP A 133 5.13 -3.04 3.24
CA ASP A 133 5.26 -3.45 4.64
C ASP A 133 3.89 -3.68 5.28
N GLU A 134 2.93 -2.81 5.02
CA GLU A 134 1.55 -2.96 5.48
C GLU A 134 0.88 -4.19 4.87
N HIS A 135 1.07 -4.46 3.56
CA HIS A 135 0.59 -5.71 2.96
C HIS A 135 1.20 -6.96 3.61
N SER A 136 2.50 -6.91 3.94
CA SER A 136 3.17 -7.99 4.66
C SER A 136 2.54 -8.24 6.04
N SER A 137 2.34 -7.17 6.81
CA SER A 137 1.68 -7.23 8.12
C SER A 137 0.26 -7.78 8.00
N MET A 138 -0.54 -7.26 7.06
CA MET A 138 -1.92 -7.69 6.89
C MET A 138 -2.04 -9.16 6.49
N ARG A 139 -1.11 -9.68 5.68
CA ARG A 139 -1.05 -11.13 5.35
C ARG A 139 -0.81 -11.97 6.61
N SER A 140 0.15 -11.58 7.45
CA SER A 140 0.42 -12.29 8.71
C SER A 140 -0.79 -12.24 9.66
N GLU A 141 -1.46 -11.10 9.76
CA GLU A 141 -2.68 -10.94 10.57
C GLU A 141 -3.83 -11.80 10.00
N HIS A 142 -3.94 -11.97 8.67
CA HIS A 142 -4.90 -12.90 8.05
C HIS A 142 -4.58 -14.36 8.36
N GLU A 143 -3.32 -14.77 8.31
CA GLU A 143 -2.92 -16.14 8.65
C GLU A 143 -3.26 -16.47 10.10
N GLU A 144 -2.97 -15.57 11.04
CA GLU A 144 -3.34 -15.74 12.45
C GLU A 144 -4.86 -15.83 12.63
N MET A 145 -5.62 -14.98 11.93
CA MET A 145 -7.08 -14.99 11.98
C MET A 145 -7.67 -16.31 11.44
N MET A 146 -7.16 -16.82 10.32
CA MET A 146 -7.60 -18.11 9.77
C MET A 146 -7.33 -19.25 10.75
N ASN A 147 -6.13 -19.28 11.36
CA ASN A 147 -5.80 -20.31 12.34
C ASN A 147 -6.75 -20.30 13.54
N LYS A 148 -7.09 -19.10 14.06
CA LYS A 148 -8.09 -18.95 15.13
C LYS A 148 -9.47 -19.43 14.68
N HIS A 149 -9.91 -19.07 13.48
CA HIS A 149 -11.21 -19.52 12.95
C HIS A 149 -11.27 -21.05 12.82
N ASP A 150 -10.19 -21.67 12.36
CA ASP A 150 -10.11 -23.12 12.21
C ASP A 150 -10.09 -23.85 13.56
N GLU A 151 -9.41 -23.29 14.56
CA GLU A 151 -9.45 -23.80 15.94
C GLU A 151 -10.86 -23.72 16.52
N ILE A 152 -11.55 -22.58 16.36
CA ILE A 152 -12.94 -22.42 16.80
C ILE A 152 -13.82 -23.47 16.13
N ARG A 153 -13.78 -23.58 14.80
CA ARG A 153 -14.61 -24.56 14.06
C ARG A 153 -14.37 -25.99 14.53
N LYS A 154 -13.10 -26.37 14.73
CA LYS A 154 -12.75 -27.69 15.24
C LYS A 154 -13.36 -27.94 16.62
N ASN A 155 -13.20 -26.99 17.54
CA ASN A 155 -13.75 -27.11 18.88
C ASN A 155 -15.28 -27.22 18.88
N LEU A 156 -15.96 -26.46 18.01
CA LEU A 156 -17.41 -26.56 17.84
C LEU A 156 -17.86 -27.95 17.35
N ILE A 157 -17.13 -28.55 16.41
CA ILE A 157 -17.40 -29.92 15.93
C ILE A 157 -17.19 -30.94 17.04
N ASP A 158 -16.08 -30.82 17.79
CA ASP A 158 -15.74 -31.75 18.87
C ASP A 158 -16.76 -31.67 20.02
N SER A 159 -17.18 -30.46 20.42
CA SER A 159 -18.22 -30.26 21.45
C SER A 159 -19.57 -30.84 21.02
N ASN A 160 -20.01 -30.58 19.79
CA ASN A 160 -21.29 -31.10 19.29
C ASN A 160 -21.29 -32.63 19.13
N SER A 161 -20.12 -33.25 18.92
CA SER A 161 -19.97 -34.70 18.82
C SER A 161 -20.00 -35.41 20.19
N GLN A 162 -19.80 -34.68 21.29
CA GLN A 162 -19.85 -35.22 22.66
C GLN A 162 -21.24 -35.11 23.31
N GLU A 163 -22.14 -34.29 22.74
CA GLU A 163 -23.52 -34.12 23.23
C GLU A 163 -24.54 -35.08 22.57
N MET A 164 -24.14 -35.81 21.51
CA MET A 164 -24.95 -36.86 20.84
C MET A 164 -24.67 -38.25 21.39
#